data_AF-A0A453HIW0-F1
#
_entry.id   AF-A0A453HIW0-F1
#
_cell.length_a   1.000
_cell.length_b   1.000
_cell.length_c   1.000
_cell.angle_alpha   90.00
_cell.angle_beta   90.00
_cell.angle_gamma   90.00
#
_symmetry.space_group_name_H-M   'P 1'
#
loop_
_entity.id
_entity.type
_entity.pdbx_description
1 polymer ?
#
loop_
_entity_poly.entity_id
_entity_poly.type
_entity_poly.pdbx_seq_one_letter_code
_entity_poly.pdbx_strand_id
1 'polypeptide(L)'
;MEVVFDSGSTYTYFAAQPYQATVSALKAGLSKSLKEVSDVSLPLCWKGQKVFKSVSEVKNDFKSLFLNFGKNSVMEIPPENYLIVTKYGNVCLGILDGTAAKQTFNIIGDITMQDQMIIYDNEKGQLGWIRGSCSRSSKSIMSNFP
;
A
#
# COMPACT_ATOMS: atom_id res chain seq x y z
N MET A 1 6.03 -17.45 -2.18
CA MET A 1 5.84 -16.31 -1.26
C MET A 1 4.41 -16.39 -0.77
N GLU A 2 4.21 -16.53 0.54
CA GLU A 2 2.87 -16.51 1.13
C GLU A 2 2.40 -15.07 1.32
N VAL A 3 1.14 -14.81 0.96
CA VAL A 3 0.50 -13.50 1.04
C VAL A 3 -0.92 -13.71 1.55
N VAL A 4 -1.29 -12.98 2.61
CA VAL A 4 -2.61 -13.01 3.23
C VAL A 4 -3.26 -11.64 3.03
N PHE A 5 -4.50 -11.63 2.56
CA PHE A 5 -5.33 -10.43 2.55
C PHE A 5 -6.09 -10.37 3.87
N ASP A 6 -5.82 -9.35 4.68
CA ASP A 6 -6.36 -9.24 6.03
C ASP A 6 -6.90 -7.84 6.28
N SER A 7 -8.23 -7.70 6.27
CA SER A 7 -8.90 -6.43 6.56
C SER A 7 -8.88 -6.06 8.04
N GLY A 8 -8.47 -6.99 8.93
CA GLY A 8 -8.23 -6.71 10.34
C GLY A 8 -6.91 -5.99 10.60
N SER A 9 -5.99 -5.97 9.63
CA SER A 9 -4.71 -5.28 9.73
C SER A 9 -4.77 -3.89 9.10
N THR A 10 -4.62 -2.83 9.90
CA THR A 10 -4.64 -1.44 9.39
C THR A 10 -3.55 -1.18 8.33
N TYR A 11 -2.36 -1.73 8.55
CA TYR A 11 -1.20 -1.55 7.68
C TYR A 11 -0.88 -2.84 6.91
N THR A 12 -0.16 -2.69 5.81
CA THR A 12 0.45 -3.82 5.10
C THR A 12 1.75 -4.21 5.79
N TYR A 13 2.01 -5.50 5.93
CA TYR A 13 3.23 -6.01 6.55
C TYR A 13 3.96 -6.91 5.57
N PHE A 14 5.23 -6.61 5.33
CA PHE A 14 6.07 -7.45 4.48
C PHE A 14 7.09 -8.21 5.30
N ALA A 15 7.35 -9.46 4.92
CA ALA A 15 8.45 -10.22 5.48
C ALA A 15 9.78 -9.50 5.17
N ALA A 16 10.84 -9.84 5.90
CA ALA A 16 12.12 -9.13 5.90
C ALA A 16 12.61 -8.73 4.50
N GLN A 17 12.73 -9.71 3.59
CA GLN A 17 13.30 -9.47 2.26
C GLN A 17 12.39 -8.58 1.39
N PRO A 18 11.07 -8.87 1.21
CA PRO A 18 10.18 -7.96 0.50
C PRO A 18 10.15 -6.55 1.10
N TYR A 19 10.14 -6.41 2.43
CA TYR A 19 10.15 -5.10 3.08
C TYR A 19 11.39 -4.28 2.71
N GLN A 20 12.59 -4.86 2.85
CA GLN A 20 13.84 -4.19 2.50
C GLN A 20 13.93 -3.83 1.01
N ALA A 21 13.43 -4.70 0.13
CA ALA A 21 13.33 -4.42 -1.30
C ALA A 21 12.40 -3.24 -1.60
N THR A 22 11.22 -3.21 -0.96
CA THR A 22 10.26 -2.09 -1.09
C THR A 22 10.86 -0.78 -0.62
N VAL A 23 11.46 -0.74 0.58
CA VAL A 23 12.09 0.48 1.12
C VAL A 23 13.22 0.97 0.22
N SER A 24 14.07 0.06 -0.26
CA SER A 24 15.18 0.40 -1.16
C SER A 24 14.69 0.99 -2.48
N ALA A 25 13.70 0.35 -3.12
CA ALA A 25 13.12 0.82 -4.37
C ALA A 25 12.41 2.17 -4.20
N LEU A 26 11.68 2.34 -3.10
CA LEU A 26 11.02 3.59 -2.76
C LEU A 26 12.05 4.72 -2.64
N LYS A 27 13.06 4.56 -1.77
CA LYS A 27 14.10 5.57 -1.52
C LYS A 27 14.87 5.95 -2.79
N ALA A 28 15.15 5.00 -3.67
CA ALA A 28 15.82 5.26 -4.94
C ALA A 28 14.97 6.11 -5.92
N GLY A 29 13.64 6.05 -5.79
CA GLY A 29 12.70 6.79 -6.64
C GLY A 29 12.21 8.11 -6.06
N LEU A 30 12.56 8.46 -4.82
CA LEU A 30 12.04 9.65 -4.14
C LEU A 30 12.55 10.95 -4.75
N SER A 31 11.67 11.95 -4.75
CA SER A 31 12.02 13.33 -5.05
C SER A 31 13.08 13.87 -4.09
N LYS A 32 14.06 14.61 -4.63
CA LYS A 32 15.13 15.25 -3.84
C LYS A 32 14.61 16.33 -2.87
N SER A 33 13.37 16.77 -3.05
CA SER A 33 12.71 17.74 -2.16
C SER A 33 12.30 17.15 -0.81
N LEU A 34 12.20 15.82 -0.72
CA LEU A 34 11.80 15.10 0.48
C LEU A 34 13.01 14.74 1.33
N LYS A 35 12.89 14.93 2.65
CA LYS A 35 13.91 14.56 3.62
C LYS A 35 13.35 13.57 4.62
N GLU A 36 14.06 12.47 4.83
CA GLU A 36 13.71 11.49 5.86
C GLU A 36 13.71 12.15 7.25
N VAL A 37 12.71 11.84 8.05
CA VAL A 37 12.50 12.41 9.38
C VAL A 37 11.94 11.36 10.32
N SER A 38 12.27 11.47 11.61
CA SER A 38 11.63 10.67 12.64
C SER A 38 10.23 11.25 12.94
N ASP A 39 9.25 10.36 13.04
CA ASP A 39 7.89 10.66 13.46
C ASP A 39 7.45 9.59 14.46
N VAL A 40 6.70 9.98 15.50
CA VAL A 40 6.20 9.04 16.51
C VAL A 40 5.07 8.16 15.98
N SER A 41 4.44 8.56 14.87
CA SER A 41 3.31 7.83 14.29
C SER A 41 3.75 6.57 13.56
N LEU A 42 4.82 6.62 12.76
CA LEU A 42 5.25 5.52 11.90
C LEU A 42 6.79 5.53 11.74
N PRO A 43 7.42 4.35 11.51
CA PRO A 43 8.87 4.21 11.61
C PRO A 43 9.65 4.84 10.45
N LEU A 44 9.03 5.01 9.28
CA LEU A 44 9.69 5.55 8.10
C LEU A 44 8.86 6.67 7.47
N CYS A 45 9.36 7.89 7.58
CA CYS A 45 8.65 9.10 7.19
C CYS A 45 9.55 10.12 6.51
N TRP A 46 8.92 11.02 5.75
CA TRP A 46 9.55 12.12 5.05
C TRP A 46 8.79 13.43 5.26
N LYS A 47 9.53 14.53 5.27
CA LYS A 47 9.00 15.89 5.25
C LYS A 47 9.37 16.59 3.94
N GLY A 48 8.46 17.41 3.45
CA GLY A 48 8.69 18.31 2.33
C GLY A 48 9.08 19.72 2.78
N GLN A 49 9.06 20.66 1.83
CA GLN A 49 9.26 22.09 2.11
C GLN A 49 8.07 22.72 2.86
N LYS A 50 6.87 22.14 2.69
CA LYS A 50 5.63 22.53 3.35
C LYS A 50 5.08 21.33 4.10
N VAL A 51 4.25 21.59 5.10
CA VAL A 51 3.48 20.55 5.78
C VAL A 51 2.43 19.98 4.82
N PHE A 52 2.35 18.66 4.74
CA PHE A 52 1.34 17.98 3.92
C PHE A 52 0.01 17.91 4.68
N LYS A 53 -1.10 18.11 3.98
CA LYS A 53 -2.46 17.95 4.53
C LYS A 53 -3.11 16.64 4.08
N SER A 54 -2.69 16.09 2.96
CA SER A 54 -3.23 14.85 2.40
C SER A 54 -2.21 14.19 1.47
N VAL A 55 -2.42 12.89 1.20
CA VAL A 55 -1.56 12.15 0.26
C VAL A 55 -1.64 12.75 -1.16
N SER A 56 -2.77 13.35 -1.54
CA SER A 56 -2.92 13.99 -2.86
C SER A 56 -1.93 15.13 -3.11
N GLU A 57 -1.44 15.81 -2.07
CA GLU A 57 -0.45 16.88 -2.19
C GLU A 57 0.97 16.36 -2.48
N VAL A 58 1.25 15.09 -2.19
CA VAL A 58 2.60 14.51 -2.28
C VAL A 58 2.68 13.30 -3.20
N LYS A 59 1.56 12.75 -3.66
CA LYS A 59 1.54 11.52 -4.47
C LYS A 59 2.39 11.57 -5.74
N ASN A 60 2.64 12.74 -6.31
CA ASN A 60 3.48 12.87 -7.51
C ASN A 60 4.98 12.72 -7.23
N ASP A 61 5.40 12.85 -5.96
CA ASP A 61 6.78 12.60 -5.53
C ASP A 61 7.07 11.11 -5.28
N PHE A 62 6.03 10.27 -5.38
CA PHE A 62 6.03 8.85 -5.06
C PHE A 62 5.50 8.03 -6.25
N LYS A 63 6.10 6.87 -6.54
CA LYS A 63 5.68 6.01 -7.66
C LYS A 63 4.72 4.93 -7.19
N SER A 64 3.80 4.49 -8.05
CA SER A 64 3.03 3.27 -7.77
C SER A 64 3.97 2.08 -7.55
N LEU A 65 3.63 1.22 -6.60
CA LEU A 65 4.26 -0.07 -6.39
C LEU A 65 3.47 -1.14 -7.16
N PHE A 66 4.15 -2.22 -7.54
CA PHE A 66 3.54 -3.32 -8.29
C PHE A 66 3.89 -4.65 -7.62
N LEU A 67 2.88 -5.37 -7.16
CA LEU A 67 3.02 -6.74 -6.68
C LEU A 67 2.70 -7.71 -7.81
N ASN A 68 3.69 -8.51 -8.20
CA ASN A 68 3.56 -9.49 -9.27
C ASN A 68 3.33 -10.89 -8.67
N PHE A 69 2.15 -11.45 -8.92
CA PHE A 69 1.77 -12.80 -8.48
C PHE A 69 2.03 -13.88 -9.54
N GLY A 70 2.70 -13.53 -10.65
CA GLY A 70 2.93 -14.40 -11.81
C GLY A 70 1.73 -14.44 -12.75
N LYS A 71 1.87 -15.15 -13.89
CA LYS A 71 0.78 -15.40 -14.87
C LYS A 71 -0.02 -14.14 -15.29
N ASN A 72 0.65 -13.00 -15.43
CA ASN A 72 0.07 -11.69 -15.75
C ASN A 72 -0.85 -11.10 -14.65
N SER A 73 -0.82 -11.63 -13.44
CA SER A 73 -1.54 -11.09 -12.29
C SER A 73 -0.67 -10.08 -11.55
N VAL A 74 -0.87 -8.80 -11.87
CA VAL A 74 -0.15 -7.68 -11.23
C VAL A 74 -1.16 -6.81 -10.48
N MET A 75 -0.88 -6.58 -9.20
CA MET A 75 -1.60 -5.61 -8.38
C MET A 75 -0.82 -4.31 -8.33
N GLU A 76 -1.39 -3.24 -8.87
CA GLU A 76 -0.87 -1.89 -8.66
C GLU A 76 -1.31 -1.37 -7.29
N ILE A 77 -0.39 -0.76 -6.57
CA ILE A 77 -0.62 -0.07 -5.30
C ILE A 77 -0.22 1.40 -5.51
N PRO A 78 -1.17 2.34 -5.66
CA PRO A 78 -0.84 3.74 -5.87
C PRO A 78 -0.40 4.37 -4.53
N PRO A 79 0.22 5.56 -4.54
CA PRO A 79 0.66 6.26 -3.33
C PRO A 79 -0.42 6.36 -2.24
N GLU A 80 -1.68 6.57 -2.62
CA GLU A 80 -2.83 6.62 -1.72
C GLU A 80 -3.01 5.33 -0.89
N ASN A 81 -2.57 4.18 -1.39
CA ASN A 81 -2.75 2.88 -0.73
C ASN A 81 -1.47 2.38 -0.02
N TYR A 82 -0.47 3.24 0.16
CA TYR A 82 0.70 2.91 0.98
C TYR A 82 1.30 4.12 1.73
N LEU A 83 0.78 5.33 1.55
CA LEU A 83 1.23 6.53 2.25
C LEU A 83 0.20 7.03 3.24
N ILE A 84 0.69 7.57 4.35
CA ILE A 84 -0.13 8.22 5.39
C ILE A 84 0.45 9.58 5.66
N VAL A 85 -0.38 10.62 5.62
CA VAL A 85 0.00 11.94 6.13
C VAL A 85 -0.33 11.99 7.62
N THR A 86 0.69 12.22 8.46
CA THR A 86 0.54 12.29 9.91
C THR A 86 -0.01 13.64 10.34
N LYS A 87 -0.48 13.73 11.59
CA LYS A 87 -0.92 15.00 12.20
C LYS A 87 0.18 16.06 12.27
N TYR A 88 1.45 15.68 12.09
CA TYR A 88 2.60 16.59 12.07
C TYR A 88 2.92 17.10 10.66
N GLY A 89 2.15 16.69 9.65
CA GLY A 89 2.35 17.09 8.27
C GLY A 89 3.51 16.38 7.57
N ASN A 90 3.96 15.24 8.12
CA ASN A 90 4.92 14.34 7.47
C ASN A 90 4.16 13.26 6.69
N VAL A 91 4.78 12.72 5.64
CA VAL A 91 4.27 11.56 4.92
C VAL A 91 5.05 10.33 5.34
N CYS A 92 4.36 9.23 5.66
CA CYS A 92 4.95 8.01 6.19
C CYS A 92 4.55 6.80 5.36
N LEU A 93 5.43 5.80 5.34
CA LEU A 93 5.17 4.52 4.70
C LEU A 93 4.24 3.66 5.59
N GLY A 94 3.07 3.31 5.07
CA GLY A 94 2.09 2.39 5.68
C GLY A 94 2.30 0.91 5.30
N ILE A 95 3.47 0.58 4.75
CA ILE A 95 3.99 -0.78 4.63
C ILE A 95 5.05 -0.94 5.72
N LEU A 96 4.88 -1.90 6.61
CA LEU A 96 5.70 -2.10 7.81
C LEU A 96 6.52 -3.39 7.74
N ASP A 97 7.58 -3.42 8.54
CA ASP A 97 8.45 -4.59 8.71
C ASP A 97 7.75 -5.65 9.55
N GLY A 98 7.36 -6.77 8.91
CA GLY A 98 6.72 -7.90 9.58
C GLY A 98 7.62 -8.65 10.55
N THR A 99 8.95 -8.45 10.51
CA THR A 99 9.87 -9.13 11.43
C THR A 99 9.70 -8.71 12.88
N ALA A 100 9.24 -7.47 13.12
CA ALA A 100 8.94 -6.98 14.47
C ALA A 100 7.86 -7.84 15.16
N ALA A 101 6.94 -8.41 14.38
CA ALA A 101 5.89 -9.31 14.85
C ALA A 101 6.26 -10.80 14.71
N LYS A 102 7.53 -11.13 14.41
CA LYS A 102 8.00 -12.50 14.08
C LYS A 102 7.23 -13.14 12.92
N GLN A 103 6.71 -12.31 12.02
CA GLN A 103 5.93 -12.77 10.90
C GLN A 103 6.82 -13.25 9.75
N THR A 104 6.51 -14.43 9.19
CA THR A 104 7.27 -15.05 8.10
C THR A 104 6.58 -14.94 6.73
N PHE A 105 5.37 -14.40 6.68
CA PHE A 105 4.56 -14.19 5.49
C PHE A 105 4.24 -12.70 5.31
N ASN A 106 3.64 -12.34 4.17
CA ASN A 106 3.22 -10.96 3.89
C ASN A 106 1.71 -10.80 4.17
N ILE A 107 1.32 -9.68 4.75
CA ILE A 107 -0.07 -9.26 4.88
C ILE A 107 -0.31 -8.06 3.98
N ILE A 108 -1.33 -8.16 3.13
CA ILE A 108 -1.96 -7.03 2.46
C ILE A 108 -3.07 -6.52 3.38
N GLY A 109 -2.81 -5.39 4.03
CA GLY A 109 -3.70 -4.78 5.02
C GLY A 109 -4.69 -3.79 4.40
N ASP A 110 -5.54 -3.23 5.26
CA ASP A 110 -6.62 -2.30 4.91
C ASP A 110 -6.11 -1.14 4.04
N ILE A 111 -5.01 -0.48 4.42
CA ILE A 111 -4.44 0.62 3.63
C ILE A 111 -4.20 0.24 2.17
N THR A 112 -3.72 -0.98 1.89
CA THR A 112 -3.46 -1.43 0.52
C THR A 112 -4.74 -1.82 -0.21
N MET A 113 -5.75 -2.28 0.52
CA MET A 113 -7.06 -2.69 -0.02
C MET A 113 -8.05 -1.54 -0.20
N GLN A 114 -7.75 -0.30 0.23
CA GLN A 114 -8.61 0.85 -0.02
C GLN A 114 -8.90 1.04 -1.51
N ASP A 115 -10.14 1.34 -1.88
CA ASP A 115 -10.60 1.43 -3.28
C ASP A 115 -10.28 0.18 -4.14
N GLN A 116 -10.12 -0.98 -3.51
CA GLN A 116 -10.04 -2.29 -4.16
C GLN A 116 -11.27 -3.12 -3.81
N MET A 117 -11.92 -3.69 -4.82
CA MET A 117 -12.86 -4.78 -4.62
C MET A 117 -12.08 -6.09 -4.70
N ILE A 118 -11.99 -6.80 -3.57
CA ILE A 118 -11.37 -8.12 -3.48
C ILE A 118 -12.47 -9.19 -3.58
N ILE A 119 -12.27 -10.16 -4.47
CA ILE A 119 -13.21 -11.25 -4.74
C ILE A 119 -12.56 -12.56 -4.29
N TYR A 120 -13.25 -13.29 -3.43
CA TYR A 120 -12.86 -14.62 -2.95
C TYR A 120 -13.75 -15.67 -3.62
N ASP A 121 -13.25 -16.32 -4.66
CA ASP A 121 -13.92 -17.46 -5.30
C ASP A 121 -13.44 -18.74 -4.60
N ASN A 122 -14.11 -19.09 -3.50
CA ASN A 122 -13.76 -20.26 -2.70
C ASN A 122 -14.05 -21.57 -3.43
N GLU A 123 -14.99 -21.59 -4.39
CA GLU A 123 -15.30 -22.78 -5.17
C GLU A 123 -14.15 -23.13 -6.13
N LYS A 124 -13.52 -22.12 -6.73
CA LYS A 124 -12.37 -22.30 -7.63
C LYS A 124 -11.01 -22.10 -6.96
N GLY A 125 -10.99 -21.71 -5.68
CA GLY A 125 -9.76 -21.38 -4.95
C GLY A 125 -9.01 -20.20 -5.59
N GLN A 126 -9.73 -19.18 -6.05
CA GLN A 126 -9.17 -18.02 -6.73
C GLN A 126 -9.41 -16.72 -5.96
N LEU A 127 -8.47 -15.80 -6.11
CA LEU A 127 -8.57 -14.45 -5.58
C LEU A 127 -8.47 -13.46 -6.74
N GLY A 128 -9.44 -12.55 -6.82
CA GLY A 128 -9.50 -11.48 -7.80
C GLY A 128 -9.47 -10.11 -7.15
N TRP A 129 -8.98 -9.11 -7.86
CA TRP A 129 -9.03 -7.72 -7.42
C TRP A 129 -9.34 -6.79 -8.58
N ILE A 130 -10.05 -5.72 -8.31
CA ILE A 130 -10.27 -4.63 -9.25
C ILE A 130 -10.27 -3.28 -8.52
N ARG A 131 -9.66 -2.27 -9.15
CA ARG A 131 -9.77 -0.88 -8.72
C ARG A 131 -11.22 -0.43 -8.84
N GLY A 132 -11.81 -0.02 -7.73
CA GLY A 132 -13.18 0.47 -7.67
C GLY A 132 -13.30 1.52 -6.58
N SER A 133 -13.50 2.78 -6.97
CA SER A 133 -13.73 3.87 -6.02
C SER A 133 -14.88 3.52 -5.07
N CYS A 134 -14.66 3.65 -3.77
CA CYS A 134 -15.70 3.45 -2.75
C CYS A 134 -16.88 4.45 -2.88
N SER A 135 -16.73 5.52 -3.68
CA SER A 135 -17.83 6.43 -4.03
C SER A 135 -18.81 5.86 -5.05
N ARG A 136 -18.45 4.78 -5.75
CA ARG A 136 -19.30 4.12 -6.75
C ARG A 136 -19.98 2.91 -6.12
N SER A 137 -21.24 2.68 -6.47
CA SER A 137 -21.96 1.49 -6.00
C SER A 137 -21.32 0.21 -6.55
N SER A 138 -21.37 -0.88 -5.77
CA SER A 138 -20.89 -2.20 -6.19
C SER A 138 -21.49 -2.65 -7.53
N LYS A 139 -22.77 -2.35 -7.76
CA LYS A 139 -23.46 -2.59 -9.04
C LYS A 139 -22.79 -1.91 -10.24
N SER A 140 -22.28 -0.68 -10.06
CA SER A 140 -21.58 0.07 -11.11
C SER A 140 -20.17 -0.46 -11.41
N ILE A 141 -19.55 -1.12 -10.44
CA ILE A 141 -18.25 -1.78 -10.61
C ILE A 141 -18.46 -3.13 -11.29
N MET A 142 -19.46 -3.90 -10.84
CA MET A 142 -19.81 -5.21 -11.38
C MET A 142 -20.27 -5.16 -12.85
N SER A 143 -20.90 -4.07 -13.30
CA SER A 143 -21.32 -3.91 -14.71
C SER A 143 -20.16 -3.88 -15.71
N ASN A 144 -18.92 -3.76 -15.26
CA ASN A 144 -17.73 -3.82 -16.12
C ASN A 144 -17.19 -5.25 -16.31
N PHE A 145 -17.79 -6.24 -15.64
CA PHE A 145 -17.45 -7.64 -15.83
C PHE A 145 -18.37 -8.27 -16.89
N PRO A 146 -17.82 -9.05 -17.84
CA PRO A 146 -18.58 -9.81 -18.82
C PRO A 146 -19.36 -10.98 -18.18
#